data_AF-A0A6C0F7G5-F1
#
_entry.id   AF-A0A6C0F7G5-F1
#
_cell.length_a   1.000
_cell.length_b   1.000
_cell.length_c   1.000
_cell.angle_alpha   90.00
_cell.angle_beta   90.00
_cell.angle_gamma   90.00
#
_symmetry.space_group_name_H-M   'P 1'
#
loop_
_entity.id
_entity.type
_entity.pdbx_description
1 polymer ?
#
loop_
_entity_poly.entity_id
_entity_poly.type
_entity_poly.pdbx_seq_one_letter_code
_entity_poly.pdbx_strand_id
1 'polypeptide(L)'
;MESSSAKKTTGLNSTVQELIMFYIKENYKQYIKEKNIDKIPTSELNQVITTMYTEKKQHLRGFLKSSLKQITKDEYPGDIVVDGICNDIYADNELCINRLVLEIKNYQETNSQAKK
;
A
#
# COMPACT_ATOMS: atom_id res chain seq x y z
N MET A 1 -36.14 0.51 -10.41
CA MET A 1 -34.81 0.46 -11.03
C MET A 1 -33.89 1.32 -10.18
N GLU A 2 -33.37 0.81 -9.08
CA GLU A 2 -32.44 1.59 -8.26
C GLU A 2 -31.63 0.65 -7.38
N SER A 3 -30.57 0.09 -7.95
CA SER A 3 -29.47 -0.53 -7.19
C SER A 3 -28.32 -0.88 -8.15
N SER A 4 -27.50 0.11 -8.54
CA SER A 4 -26.21 -0.18 -9.20
C SER A 4 -25.06 0.77 -8.85
N SER A 5 -25.29 1.84 -8.08
CA SER A 5 -24.20 2.75 -7.71
C SER A 5 -23.30 2.29 -6.55
N ALA A 6 -23.65 1.23 -5.82
CA ALA A 6 -22.90 0.82 -4.61
C ALA A 6 -21.72 -0.15 -4.84
N LYS A 7 -21.56 -0.74 -6.03
CA LYS A 7 -20.50 -1.74 -6.29
C LYS A 7 -19.21 -1.18 -6.89
N LYS A 8 -19.23 0.01 -7.53
CA LYS A 8 -18.03 0.59 -8.18
C LYS A 8 -17.05 1.20 -7.18
N THR A 9 -17.54 1.81 -6.10
CA THR A 9 -16.72 2.55 -5.12
C THR A 9 -15.87 1.65 -4.23
N THR A 10 -16.36 0.46 -3.87
CA THR A 10 -15.61 -0.52 -3.07
C THR A 10 -14.42 -1.10 -3.83
N GLY A 11 -14.54 -1.27 -5.15
CA GLY A 11 -13.45 -1.81 -5.99
C GLY A 11 -12.22 -0.90 -6.01
N LEU A 12 -12.43 0.40 -6.23
CA LEU A 12 -11.35 1.39 -6.31
C LEU A 12 -10.60 1.55 -4.99
N ASN A 13 -11.32 1.57 -3.86
CA ASN A 13 -10.70 1.62 -2.52
C ASN A 13 -9.82 0.39 -2.27
N SER A 14 -10.32 -0.81 -2.59
CA SER A 14 -9.55 -2.04 -2.49
C SER A 14 -8.32 -2.02 -3.40
N THR A 15 -8.46 -1.57 -4.65
CA THR A 15 -7.33 -1.43 -5.57
C THR A 15 -6.27 -0.46 -5.05
N VAL A 16 -6.67 0.68 -4.47
CA VAL A 16 -5.73 1.62 -3.84
C VAL A 16 -5.01 0.96 -2.67
N GLN A 17 -5.72 0.24 -1.80
CA GLN A 17 -5.10 -0.48 -0.69
C GLN A 17 -4.09 -1.54 -1.17
N GLU A 18 -4.43 -2.31 -2.20
CA GLU A 18 -3.53 -3.29 -2.81
C GLU A 18 -2.28 -2.62 -3.41
N LEU A 19 -2.45 -1.48 -4.08
CA LEU A 19 -1.33 -0.71 -4.63
C LEU A 19 -0.43 -0.13 -3.54
N ILE A 20 -0.99 0.37 -2.42
CA ILE A 20 -0.20 0.82 -1.26
C ILE A 20 0.61 -0.34 -0.70
N MET A 21 -0.02 -1.51 -0.55
CA MET A 21 0.65 -2.69 -0.02
C MET A 21 1.76 -3.18 -0.94
N PHE A 22 1.52 -3.18 -2.26
CA PHE A 22 2.53 -3.46 -3.27
C PHE A 22 3.71 -2.48 -3.15
N TYR A 23 3.42 -1.18 -3.09
CA TYR A 23 4.45 -0.15 -2.97
C TYR A 23 5.33 -0.37 -1.73
N ILE A 24 4.74 -0.58 -0.56
CA ILE A 24 5.48 -0.81 0.70
C ILE A 24 6.29 -2.11 0.63
N LYS A 25 5.73 -3.16 0.04
CA LYS A 25 6.42 -4.43 -0.14
C LYS A 25 7.64 -4.32 -1.05
N GLU A 26 7.54 -3.59 -2.15
CA GLU A 26 8.69 -3.32 -3.04
C GLU A 26 9.77 -2.49 -2.34
N ASN A 27 9.36 -1.45 -1.59
CA ASN A 27 10.28 -0.66 -0.78
C ASN A 27 10.96 -1.48 0.32
N TYR A 28 10.21 -2.38 0.98
CA TYR A 28 10.75 -3.33 1.94
C TYR A 28 11.78 -4.26 1.30
N LYS A 29 11.47 -4.87 0.14
CA LYS A 29 12.41 -5.74 -0.59
C LYS A 29 13.69 -5.00 -0.97
N GLN A 30 13.56 -3.75 -1.41
CA GLN A 30 14.70 -2.91 -1.73
C GLN A 30 15.53 -2.62 -0.46
N TYR A 31 14.88 -2.25 0.64
CA TYR A 31 15.55 -1.96 1.92
C TYR A 31 16.37 -3.13 2.45
N ILE A 32 15.80 -4.34 2.44
CA ILE A 32 16.54 -5.53 2.90
C ILE A 32 17.70 -5.89 1.98
N LYS A 33 17.55 -5.66 0.67
CA LYS A 33 18.61 -5.88 -0.32
C LYS A 33 19.74 -4.87 -0.15
N GLU A 34 19.42 -3.59 0.03
CA GLU A 34 20.40 -2.52 0.24
C GLU A 34 21.17 -2.71 1.56
N LYS A 35 20.48 -3.13 2.62
CA LYS A 35 21.11 -3.41 3.92
C LYS A 35 21.72 -4.81 4.04
N ASN A 36 21.59 -5.65 3.01
CA ASN A 36 22.07 -7.03 3.01
C ASN A 36 21.58 -7.83 4.23
N ILE A 37 20.29 -7.70 4.56
CA ILE A 37 19.60 -8.44 5.62
C ILE A 37 18.52 -9.32 5.02
N ASP A 38 18.17 -10.44 5.66
CA ASP A 38 17.05 -11.28 5.21
C ASP A 38 15.68 -10.76 5.70
N LYS A 39 15.65 -10.07 6.85
CA LYS A 39 14.44 -9.55 7.47
C LYS A 39 14.71 -8.39 8.40
N ILE A 40 13.69 -7.55 8.61
CA ILE A 40 13.69 -6.51 9.63
C ILE A 40 13.28 -7.12 10.98
N PRO A 41 13.99 -6.82 12.08
CA PRO A 41 13.60 -7.22 13.42
C PRO A 41 12.20 -6.73 13.79
N THR A 42 11.40 -7.55 14.48
CA THR A 42 10.03 -7.21 14.86
C THR A 42 9.93 -5.91 15.67
N SER A 43 10.93 -5.63 16.51
CA SER A 43 11.02 -4.40 17.29
C SER A 43 11.16 -3.13 16.44
N GLU A 44 11.80 -3.24 15.28
CA GLU A 44 12.07 -2.11 14.37
C GLU A 44 11.07 -2.04 13.22
N LEU A 45 10.35 -3.13 12.95
CA LEU A 45 9.46 -3.25 11.81
C LEU A 45 8.40 -2.14 11.78
N ASN A 46 7.76 -1.85 12.92
CA ASN A 46 6.75 -0.80 12.99
C ASN A 46 7.34 0.57 12.57
N GLN A 47 8.50 0.94 13.12
CA GLN A 47 9.16 2.20 12.81
C GLN A 47 9.58 2.27 11.33
N VAL A 48 10.18 1.21 10.79
CA VAL A 48 10.65 1.21 9.40
C VAL A 48 9.47 1.31 8.43
N ILE A 49 8.40 0.54 8.64
CA ILE A 49 7.21 0.60 7.77
C ILE A 49 6.50 1.94 7.89
N THR A 50 6.37 2.47 9.11
CA THR A 50 5.85 3.82 9.33
C THR A 50 6.64 4.84 8.54
N THR A 51 7.97 4.80 8.62
CA THR A 51 8.88 5.71 7.90
C THR A 51 8.71 5.58 6.38
N MET A 52 8.69 4.36 5.85
CA MET A 52 8.47 4.10 4.41
C MET A 52 7.12 4.64 3.93
N TYR A 53 6.10 4.55 4.77
CA TYR A 53 4.76 5.04 4.47
C TYR A 53 4.65 6.56 4.59
N THR A 54 5.23 7.17 5.62
CA THR A 54 5.12 8.61 5.92
C THR A 54 6.02 9.47 5.05
N GLU A 55 7.32 9.12 4.94
CA GLU A 55 8.28 9.92 4.15
C GLU A 55 7.95 9.90 2.67
N LYS A 56 7.35 8.80 2.20
CA LYS A 56 7.02 8.63 0.79
C LYS A 56 5.56 8.92 0.47
N LYS A 57 4.76 9.56 1.35
CA LYS A 57 3.32 9.84 1.06
C LYS A 57 3.10 10.58 -0.27
N GLN A 58 3.91 11.61 -0.57
CA GLN A 58 3.79 12.33 -1.83
C GLN A 58 4.13 11.45 -3.03
N HIS A 59 5.18 10.64 -2.91
CA HIS A 59 5.60 9.71 -3.96
C HIS A 59 4.58 8.57 -4.15
N LEU A 60 4.03 8.07 -3.05
CA LEU A 60 2.98 7.06 -3.02
C LEU A 60 1.73 7.58 -3.72
N ARG A 61 1.30 8.81 -3.44
CA ARG A 61 0.18 9.46 -4.12
C ARG A 61 0.43 9.57 -5.64
N GLY A 62 1.63 9.97 -6.04
CA GLY A 62 2.02 10.00 -7.46
C GLY A 62 1.98 8.60 -8.11
N PHE A 63 2.53 7.60 -7.41
CA PHE A 63 2.47 6.20 -7.83
C PHE A 63 1.03 5.70 -7.99
N LEU A 64 0.15 5.97 -7.01
CA LEU A 64 -1.25 5.57 -7.05
C LEU A 64 -1.97 6.17 -8.25
N LYS A 65 -1.79 7.47 -8.51
CA LYS A 65 -2.38 8.14 -9.68
C LYS A 65 -1.91 7.50 -10.98
N SER A 66 -0.60 7.32 -11.13
CA SER A 66 -0.02 6.73 -12.35
C SER A 66 -0.45 5.29 -12.56
N SER A 67 -0.52 4.48 -11.50
CA SER A 67 -0.94 3.09 -11.54
C SER A 67 -2.44 2.97 -11.85
N LEU A 68 -3.29 3.75 -11.19
CA LEU A 68 -4.73 3.76 -11.46
C LEU A 68 -5.03 4.21 -12.89
N LYS A 69 -4.38 5.26 -13.40
CA LYS A 69 -4.53 5.70 -14.80
C LYS A 69 -4.20 4.57 -15.79
N GLN A 70 -3.17 3.77 -15.50
CA GLN A 70 -2.81 2.64 -16.36
C GLN A 70 -3.80 1.47 -16.26
N ILE A 71 -4.34 1.19 -15.07
CA ILE A 71 -5.27 0.10 -14.82
C ILE A 71 -6.65 0.41 -15.41
N THR A 72 -7.19 1.60 -15.12
CA THR A 72 -8.56 1.97 -15.49
C THR A 72 -8.65 2.62 -16.87
N LYS A 73 -7.53 3.13 -17.41
CA LYS A 73 -7.46 3.83 -18.71
C LYS A 73 -8.60 4.85 -18.86
N ASP A 74 -9.50 4.64 -19.82
CA ASP A 74 -10.64 5.50 -20.13
C ASP A 74 -11.67 5.60 -18.98
N GLU A 75 -11.68 4.65 -18.03
CA GLU A 75 -12.53 4.68 -16.84
C GLU A 75 -11.85 5.35 -15.63
N TYR A 76 -10.77 6.10 -15.84
CA TYR A 76 -10.09 6.80 -14.75
C TYR A 76 -11.04 7.80 -14.06
N PRO A 77 -11.27 7.67 -12.74
CA PRO A 77 -12.25 8.50 -12.02
C PRO A 77 -11.82 9.96 -11.85
N GLY A 78 -10.60 10.31 -12.27
CA GLY A 78 -10.03 11.64 -12.13
C GLY A 78 -9.17 11.79 -10.88
N ASP A 79 -8.20 12.69 -10.96
CA ASP A 79 -7.22 12.94 -9.89
C ASP A 79 -7.89 13.36 -8.57
N ILE A 80 -8.98 14.15 -8.64
CA ILE A 80 -9.72 14.63 -7.46
C ILE A 80 -10.31 13.47 -6.66
N VAL A 81 -10.88 12.47 -7.35
CA VAL A 81 -11.48 11.30 -6.70
C VAL A 81 -10.40 10.43 -6.05
N VAL A 82 -9.29 10.20 -6.76
CA VAL A 82 -8.15 9.45 -6.21
C VAL A 82 -7.56 10.17 -4.99
N ASP A 83 -7.50 11.50 -5.03
CA ASP A 83 -7.01 12.30 -3.92
C ASP A 83 -7.93 12.24 -2.70
N GLY A 84 -9.25 12.22 -2.91
CA GLY A 84 -10.22 11.98 -1.85
C GLY A 84 -10.00 10.62 -1.17
N ILE A 85 -9.89 9.55 -1.95
CA ILE A 85 -9.61 8.20 -1.45
C ILE A 85 -8.29 8.14 -0.67
N CYS A 86 -7.24 8.77 -1.21
CA CYS A 86 -5.95 8.83 -0.52
C CYS A 86 -6.09 9.56 0.83
N ASN A 87 -6.80 10.69 0.86
CA ASN A 87 -7.01 11.44 2.09
C ASN A 87 -7.81 10.64 3.13
N ASP A 88 -8.86 9.92 2.72
CA ASP A 88 -9.63 9.06 3.62
C ASP A 88 -8.74 7.95 4.22
N ILE A 89 -7.93 7.28 3.38
CA ILE A 89 -6.97 6.27 3.83
C ILE A 89 -5.91 6.89 4.76
N TYR A 90 -5.44 8.10 4.46
CA TYR A 90 -4.48 8.82 5.30
C TYR A 90 -5.09 9.41 6.57
N ALA A 91 -6.41 9.54 6.67
CA ALA A 91 -7.06 9.93 7.92
C ALA A 91 -6.90 8.81 8.96
N ASP A 92 -7.03 7.55 8.53
CA ASP A 92 -6.80 6.35 9.33
C ASP A 92 -5.34 5.82 9.23
N ASN A 93 -4.36 6.72 9.32
CA ASN A 93 -2.93 6.36 9.20
C ASN A 93 -2.52 5.21 10.13
N GLU A 94 -3.01 5.21 11.37
CA GLU A 94 -2.61 4.22 12.38
C GLU A 94 -3.10 2.81 12.02
N LEU A 95 -4.36 2.69 11.56
CA LEU A 95 -4.92 1.42 11.08
C LEU A 95 -4.20 0.95 9.81
N CYS A 96 -3.92 1.87 8.88
CA CYS A 96 -3.18 1.55 7.66
C CYS A 96 -1.78 1.03 7.97
N ILE A 97 -1.02 1.74 8.81
CA ILE A 97 0.33 1.34 9.22
C ILE A 97 0.30 -0.01 9.91
N ASN A 98 -0.60 -0.22 10.87
CA ASN A 98 -0.72 -1.50 11.58
C ASN A 98 -0.99 -2.66 10.61
N ARG A 99 -1.88 -2.46 9.63
CA ARG A 99 -2.15 -3.45 8.59
C ARG A 99 -0.90 -3.73 7.74
N LEU A 100 -0.19 -2.69 7.31
CA LEU A 100 1.04 -2.83 6.52
C LEU A 100 2.14 -3.57 7.30
N VAL A 101 2.31 -3.28 8.59
CA VAL A 101 3.26 -3.96 9.47
C VAL A 101 2.94 -5.45 9.57
N LEU A 102 1.67 -5.80 9.79
CA LEU A 102 1.24 -7.20 9.85
C LEU A 102 1.48 -7.93 8.53
N GLU A 103 1.18 -7.29 7.40
CA GLU A 103 1.37 -7.87 6.08
C GLU A 103 2.85 -8.11 5.75
N ILE A 104 3.73 -7.15 6.07
CA ILE A 104 5.17 -7.34 5.90
C ILE A 104 5.70 -8.41 6.86
N LYS A 105 5.24 -8.43 8.12
CA LYS A 105 5.61 -9.48 9.07
C LYS A 105 5.25 -10.86 8.52
N ASN A 106 4.00 -11.04 8.06
CA ASN A 106 3.53 -12.28 7.47
C ASN A 106 4.33 -12.66 6.21
N TYR A 107 4.68 -11.67 5.38
CA TYR A 107 5.53 -11.87 4.21
C TYR A 107 6.94 -12.35 4.58
N GLN A 108 7.55 -11.84 5.65
CA GLN A 108 8.84 -12.31 6.18
C GLN A 108 8.75 -13.77 6.64
N GLU A 109 7.67 -14.13 7.34
CA GLU A 109 7.46 -15.47 7.88
C GLU A 109 7.23 -16.50 6.75
N THR A 110 6.42 -16.14 5.76
CA THR A 110 6.14 -17.01 4.60
C THR A 110 7.37 -17.20 3.70
N ASN A 111 8.16 -16.14 3.45
CA ASN A 111 9.43 -16.29 2.71
C ASN A 111 10.48 -17.11 3.46
N SER A 112 10.45 -17.09 4.80
CA SER A 112 11.33 -17.92 5.61
C SER A 112 10.98 -19.41 5.50
N GLN A 113 9.76 -19.76 5.08
CA GLN A 113 9.32 -21.15 4.88
C GLN A 113 9.58 -21.67 3.47
N ALA A 114 9.69 -20.81 2.45
CA ALA A 114 9.98 -21.22 1.08
C ALA A 114 11.45 -21.64 0.82
N LYS A 115 12.34 -21.47 1.82
CA LYS A 115 13.75 -21.92 1.78
C LYS A 115 13.99 -23.24 2.53
N LYS A 116 12.94 -23.96 2.97
CA LYS A 116 13.06 -25.28 3.59
C LYS A 116 12.83 -26.41 2.59
#